data_AF-A0A2V9QWY3-F1
#
_entry.id   AF-A0A2V9QWY3-F1
#
_cell.length_a   1.000
_cell.length_b   1.000
_cell.length_c   1.000
_cell.angle_alpha   90.00
_cell.angle_beta   90.00
_cell.angle_gamma   90.00
#
_symmetry.space_group_name_H-M   'P 1'
#
loop_
_entity.id
_entity.type
_entity.pdbx_description
1 polymer ?
#
loop_
_entity_poly.entity_id
_entity_poly.type
_entity_poly.pdbx_seq_one_letter_code
_entity_poly.pdbx_strand_id
1 'polypeptide(L)'
;MVFWQILAGILGCFLLGWSINLRRMSVAQRPRFSRQPSFRFSAPLLGGGLGLAGFGLAIQRSLLWGGLSCAISFILCWLLLKHDRYSAVIRILYDDYLTLKKQNPQSKEFDRLFSIVKSRYPRWSEDRMMEICAGKDIRQLVLLLLLIEYEIHPLNDMRLYEKLKARVDELYPQR
;
A
#
# COMPACT_ATOMS: atom_id res chain seq x y z
N MET A 1 -15.58 4.68 -29.77
CA MET A 1 -15.55 5.95 -28.99
C MET A 1 -16.07 5.77 -27.56
N VAL A 2 -17.25 5.16 -27.36
CA VAL A 2 -17.84 4.95 -26.01
C VAL A 2 -16.93 4.15 -25.07
N PHE A 3 -16.26 3.13 -25.60
CA PHE A 3 -15.28 2.33 -24.86
C PHE A 3 -14.18 3.18 -24.19
N TRP A 4 -13.59 4.13 -24.92
CA TRP A 4 -12.53 5.00 -24.40
C TRP A 4 -13.03 5.98 -23.33
N GLN A 5 -14.30 6.42 -23.44
CA GLN A 5 -14.95 7.29 -22.45
C GLN A 5 -15.20 6.54 -21.14
N ILE A 6 -15.66 5.29 -21.24
CA ILE A 6 -15.84 4.38 -20.10
C ILE A 6 -14.48 4.09 -19.45
N LEU A 7 -13.46 3.77 -20.24
CA LEU A 7 -12.11 3.50 -19.74
C LEU A 7 -11.52 4.72 -19.02
N ALA A 8 -11.70 5.93 -19.57
CA ALA A 8 -11.27 7.17 -18.95
C ALA A 8 -12.00 7.44 -17.62
N GLY A 9 -13.31 7.21 -17.57
CA GLY A 9 -14.11 7.33 -16.35
C GLY A 9 -13.64 6.37 -15.25
N ILE A 10 -13.43 5.10 -15.61
CA ILE A 10 -12.90 4.07 -14.70
C ILE A 10 -11.52 4.45 -14.18
N LEU A 11 -10.60 4.85 -15.07
CA LEU A 11 -9.26 5.27 -14.70
C LEU A 11 -9.29 6.49 -13.78
N GLY A 12 -10.19 7.44 -14.04
CA GLY A 12 -10.39 8.62 -13.22
C GLY A 12 -10.85 8.29 -11.80
N CYS A 13 -11.89 7.46 -11.67
CA CYS A 13 -12.37 6.97 -10.38
C CYS A 13 -11.33 6.14 -9.64
N PHE A 14 -10.56 5.32 -10.36
CA PHE A 14 -9.45 4.56 -9.79
C PHE A 14 -8.40 5.49 -9.18
N LEU A 15 -7.94 6.51 -9.91
CA LEU A 15 -6.94 7.45 -9.40
C LEU A 15 -7.44 8.22 -8.17
N LEU A 16 -8.71 8.62 -8.17
CA LEU A 16 -9.34 9.25 -7.01
C LEU A 16 -9.39 8.30 -5.82
N GLY A 17 -9.95 7.10 -5.98
CA GLY A 17 -10.07 6.10 -4.92
C GLY A 17 -8.72 5.68 -4.37
N TRP A 18 -7.72 5.51 -5.24
CA TRP A 18 -6.35 5.21 -4.84
C TRP A 18 -5.74 6.36 -4.02
N SER A 19 -5.91 7.61 -4.46
CA SER A 19 -5.39 8.77 -3.73
C SER A 19 -6.04 8.95 -2.35
N ILE A 20 -7.34 8.70 -2.23
CA ILE A 20 -8.08 8.76 -0.96
C ILE A 20 -7.59 7.67 -0.02
N ASN A 21 -7.40 6.44 -0.52
CA ASN A 21 -6.88 5.34 0.28
C ASN A 21 -5.46 5.59 0.78
N LEU A 22 -4.58 6.11 -0.07
CA LEU A 22 -3.23 6.51 0.34
C LEU A 22 -3.26 7.61 1.40
N ARG A 23 -4.21 8.56 1.32
CA ARG A 23 -4.39 9.60 2.35
C ARG A 23 -4.92 9.04 3.68
N ARG A 24 -5.73 7.97 3.66
CA ARG A 24 -6.21 7.29 4.88
C ARG A 24 -5.12 6.49 5.59
N MET A 25 -4.06 6.08 4.88
CA MET A 25 -2.88 5.48 5.50
C MET A 25 -2.08 6.50 6.30
N SER A 26 -1.44 6.05 7.38
CA SER A 26 -0.54 6.89 8.18
C SER A 26 0.66 7.35 7.32
N VAL A 27 1.26 8.50 7.63
CA VAL A 27 2.35 9.07 6.82
C VAL A 27 3.51 8.07 6.67
N ALA A 28 3.76 7.26 7.71
CA ALA A 28 4.77 6.20 7.70
C ALA A 28 4.42 5.03 6.75
N GLN A 29 3.14 4.66 6.65
CA GLN A 29 2.62 3.61 5.77
C GLN A 29 2.49 4.03 4.30
N ARG A 30 2.56 5.32 3.99
CA ARG A 30 2.42 5.81 2.61
C ARG A 30 3.67 5.47 1.77
N PRO A 31 3.52 4.93 0.55
CA PRO A 31 4.61 4.79 -0.40
C PRO A 31 5.32 6.12 -0.63
N ARG A 32 6.64 6.14 -0.75
CA ARG A 32 7.43 7.38 -0.88
C ARG A 32 6.99 8.25 -2.07
N PHE A 33 6.65 7.64 -3.20
CA PHE A 33 6.14 8.37 -4.38
C PHE A 33 4.86 9.16 -4.07
N SER A 34 3.99 8.62 -3.21
CA SER A 34 2.73 9.27 -2.84
C SER A 34 2.89 10.49 -1.94
N ARG A 35 4.08 10.64 -1.33
CA ARG A 35 4.43 11.78 -0.48
C ARG A 35 4.90 12.98 -1.31
N GLN A 36 5.29 12.76 -2.57
CA GLN A 36 5.73 13.84 -3.44
C GLN A 36 4.57 14.79 -3.76
N PRO A 37 4.80 16.11 -3.77
CA PRO A 37 3.77 17.09 -4.06
C PRO A 37 3.19 16.89 -5.48
N SER A 38 4.04 16.50 -6.44
CA SER A 38 3.63 16.12 -7.80
C SER A 38 2.50 15.11 -7.76
N PHE A 39 2.68 13.95 -7.11
CA PHE A 39 1.65 12.91 -7.01
C PHE A 39 0.44 13.35 -6.18
N ARG A 40 0.64 14.06 -5.06
CA ARG A 40 -0.41 14.48 -4.13
C ARG A 40 -1.47 15.37 -4.80
N PHE A 41 -1.05 16.19 -5.78
CA PHE A 41 -1.93 17.09 -6.52
C PHE A 41 -2.27 16.56 -7.91
N SER A 42 -1.33 15.92 -8.62
CA SER A 42 -1.58 15.43 -9.98
C SER A 42 -2.55 14.25 -10.02
N ALA A 43 -2.44 13.28 -9.12
CA ALA A 43 -3.29 12.09 -9.16
C ALA A 43 -4.77 12.39 -8.88
N PRO A 44 -5.13 13.24 -7.88
CA PRO A 44 -6.52 13.65 -7.70
C PRO A 44 -7.04 14.56 -8.82
N LEU A 45 -6.22 15.46 -9.36
CA LEU A 45 -6.62 16.36 -10.46
C LEU A 45 -6.85 15.59 -11.75
N LEU A 46 -5.91 14.70 -12.13
CA LEU A 46 -6.07 13.80 -13.27
C LEU A 46 -7.23 12.84 -13.05
N GLY A 47 -7.38 12.29 -11.84
CA GLY A 47 -8.49 11.41 -11.49
C GLY A 47 -9.85 12.09 -11.62
N GLY A 48 -9.98 13.31 -11.08
CA GLY A 48 -11.18 14.13 -11.19
C GLY A 48 -11.50 14.51 -12.63
N GLY A 49 -10.50 14.97 -13.38
CA GLY A 49 -10.67 15.35 -14.79
C GLY A 49 -11.08 14.18 -15.68
N LEU A 50 -10.39 13.04 -15.57
CA LEU A 50 -10.71 11.83 -16.33
C LEU A 50 -12.06 11.24 -15.92
N GLY A 51 -12.39 11.29 -14.63
CA GLY A 51 -13.70 10.88 -14.11
C GLY A 51 -14.81 11.74 -14.71
N LEU A 52 -14.76 13.06 -14.54
CA LEU A 52 -15.79 13.97 -15.03
C LEU A 52 -15.93 13.94 -16.55
N ALA A 53 -14.82 13.93 -17.29
CA ALA A 53 -14.84 13.84 -18.75
C ALA A 53 -15.36 12.47 -19.23
N GLY A 54 -14.88 11.37 -18.65
CA GLY A 54 -15.29 10.02 -19.04
C GLY A 54 -16.76 9.73 -18.73
N PHE A 55 -17.20 10.05 -17.51
CA PHE A 55 -18.60 9.88 -17.09
C PHE A 55 -19.53 10.86 -17.76
N GLY A 56 -19.16 12.14 -17.84
CA GLY A 56 -19.98 13.17 -18.48
C GLY A 56 -20.26 12.84 -19.94
N LEU A 57 -19.24 12.43 -20.69
CA LEU A 57 -19.38 12.03 -22.09
C LEU A 57 -20.13 10.70 -22.27
N ALA A 58 -19.99 9.75 -21.34
CA ALA A 58 -20.72 8.49 -21.37
C ALA A 58 -22.22 8.69 -21.07
N ILE A 59 -22.55 9.51 -20.07
CA ILE A 59 -23.94 9.84 -19.67
C ILE A 59 -24.66 10.61 -20.78
N GLN A 60 -23.99 11.59 -21.41
CA GLN A 60 -24.54 12.34 -22.54
C GLN A 60 -25.00 11.43 -23.68
N ARG A 61 -24.35 10.27 -23.84
CA ARG A 61 -24.64 9.32 -24.91
C ARG A 61 -25.66 8.26 -24.52
N SER A 62 -25.61 7.80 -23.27
CA SER A 62 -26.63 6.90 -22.70
C SER A 62 -26.48 6.80 -21.19
N LEU A 63 -27.60 6.95 -20.47
CA LEU A 63 -27.67 6.72 -19.03
C LEU A 63 -27.23 5.30 -18.64
N LEU A 64 -27.52 4.29 -19.47
CA LEU A 64 -27.11 2.90 -19.23
C LEU A 64 -25.58 2.74 -19.24
N TRP A 65 -24.89 3.35 -20.20
CA TRP A 65 -23.42 3.28 -20.29
C TRP A 65 -22.74 4.05 -19.15
N GLY A 66 -23.31 5.19 -18.75
CA GLY A 66 -22.87 5.94 -17.56
C GLY A 66 -23.01 5.12 -16.28
N GLY A 67 -24.16 4.48 -16.08
CA GLY A 67 -24.43 3.61 -14.94
C GLY A 67 -23.50 2.39 -14.88
N LEU A 68 -23.28 1.71 -16.01
CA LEU A 68 -22.39 0.55 -16.10
C LEU A 68 -20.93 0.92 -15.78
N SER A 69 -20.44 2.04 -16.32
CA SER A 69 -19.10 2.56 -16.02
C SER A 69 -18.93 2.85 -14.51
N CYS A 70 -19.99 3.35 -13.86
CA CYS A 70 -19.94 3.75 -12.46
C CYS A 70 -19.91 2.52 -11.56
N ALA A 71 -20.74 1.52 -11.88
CA ALA A 71 -20.75 0.22 -11.21
C ALA A 71 -19.40 -0.51 -11.35
N ILE A 72 -18.81 -0.55 -12.56
CA ILE A 72 -17.49 -1.17 -12.79
C ILE A 72 -16.39 -0.45 -12.00
N SER A 73 -16.43 0.88 -11.99
CA SER A 73 -15.49 1.70 -11.21
C SER A 73 -15.59 1.43 -9.72
N PHE A 74 -16.82 1.31 -9.21
CA PHE A 74 -17.09 0.98 -7.81
C PHE A 74 -16.61 -0.43 -7.45
N ILE A 75 -16.87 -1.42 -8.31
CA ILE A 75 -16.40 -2.80 -8.14
C ILE A 75 -14.87 -2.87 -8.17
N LEU A 76 -14.21 -2.16 -9.08
CA LEU A 76 -12.74 -2.11 -9.14
C LEU A 76 -12.15 -1.43 -7.90
N CYS A 77 -12.69 -0.28 -7.48
CA CYS A 77 -12.32 0.37 -6.22
C CYS A 77 -12.55 -0.55 -5.00
N TRP A 78 -13.67 -1.27 -4.98
CA TRP A 78 -13.97 -2.25 -3.94
C TRP A 78 -12.98 -3.41 -3.94
N LEU A 79 -12.64 -3.96 -5.10
CA LEU A 79 -11.66 -5.04 -5.24
C LEU A 79 -10.25 -4.59 -4.84
N LEU A 80 -9.89 -3.33 -5.09
CA LEU A 80 -8.64 -2.73 -4.62
C LEU A 80 -8.63 -2.50 -3.10
N LEU A 81 -9.76 -2.07 -2.54
CA LEU A 81 -9.96 -1.97 -1.09
C LEU A 81 -9.93 -3.35 -0.42
N LYS A 82 -10.40 -4.38 -1.12
CA LYS A 82 -10.33 -5.78 -0.74
C LYS A 82 -8.94 -6.37 -1.00
N HIS A 83 -8.09 -5.70 -1.78
CA HIS A 83 -6.72 -6.12 -1.98
C HIS A 83 -5.92 -5.85 -0.70
N ASP A 84 -5.49 -6.97 -0.16
CA ASP A 84 -4.84 -7.19 1.11
C ASP A 84 -3.95 -6.04 1.63
N ARG A 85 -4.46 -5.29 2.62
CA ARG A 85 -3.72 -4.18 3.28
C ARG A 85 -2.34 -4.62 3.76
N TYR A 86 -2.21 -5.88 4.18
CA TYR A 86 -0.96 -6.44 4.66
C TYR A 86 0.08 -6.58 3.53
N SER A 87 -0.35 -7.05 2.34
CA SER A 87 0.53 -7.15 1.16
C SER A 87 1.17 -5.81 0.76
N ALA A 88 0.46 -4.69 0.93
CA ALA A 88 1.02 -3.36 0.65
C ALA A 88 2.12 -2.98 1.66
N VAL A 89 1.88 -3.18 2.96
CA VAL A 89 2.85 -2.84 4.02
C VAL A 89 4.10 -3.70 3.90
N ILE A 90 3.92 -4.99 3.64
CA ILE A 90 5.00 -5.95 3.36
C ILE A 90 5.92 -5.41 2.26
N ARG A 91 5.34 -4.99 1.12
CA ARG A 91 6.10 -4.49 -0.03
C ARG A 91 6.88 -3.21 0.26
N ILE A 92 6.28 -2.27 1.01
CA ILE A 92 6.97 -1.02 1.35
C ILE A 92 8.17 -1.28 2.26
N LEU A 93 8.03 -2.13 3.27
CA LEU A 93 9.14 -2.48 4.17
C LEU A 93 10.28 -3.18 3.40
N TYR A 94 9.94 -3.98 2.39
CA TYR A 94 10.95 -4.58 1.53
C TYR A 94 11.69 -3.58 0.66
N ASP A 95 10.96 -2.68 0.01
CA ASP A 95 11.55 -1.65 -0.86
C ASP A 95 12.47 -0.74 -0.04
N ASP A 96 12.07 -0.40 1.19
CA ASP A 96 12.91 0.33 2.15
C ASP A 96 14.21 -0.45 2.46
N TYR A 97 14.12 -1.76 2.75
CA TYR A 97 15.29 -2.62 2.99
C TYR A 97 16.23 -2.72 1.78
N LEU A 98 15.69 -2.99 0.59
CA LEU A 98 16.49 -3.08 -0.64
C LEU A 98 17.18 -1.76 -0.97
N THR A 99 16.49 -0.64 -0.77
CA THR A 99 17.05 0.70 -0.97
C THR A 99 18.21 0.94 -0.02
N LEU A 100 18.05 0.62 1.28
CA LEU A 100 19.11 0.76 2.27
C LEU A 100 20.30 -0.17 1.98
N LYS A 101 20.04 -1.40 1.54
CA LYS A 101 21.08 -2.34 1.10
C LYS A 101 21.87 -1.83 -0.11
N LYS A 102 21.18 -1.18 -1.06
CA LYS A 102 21.81 -0.57 -2.25
C LYS A 102 22.63 0.67 -1.89
N GLN A 103 22.12 1.50 -0.99
CA GLN A 103 22.80 2.73 -0.55
C GLN A 103 24.00 2.44 0.36
N ASN A 104 23.91 1.41 1.21
CA ASN A 104 24.93 1.05 2.19
C ASN A 104 25.25 -0.44 2.12
N PRO A 105 25.97 -0.91 1.08
CA PRO A 105 26.24 -2.33 0.87
C PRO A 105 27.09 -2.97 1.99
N GLN A 106 27.91 -2.18 2.69
CA GLN A 106 28.74 -2.64 3.81
C GLN A 106 28.02 -2.63 5.17
N SER A 107 26.80 -2.08 5.24
CA SER A 107 26.05 -2.00 6.49
C SER A 107 25.57 -3.38 6.94
N LYS A 108 25.69 -3.66 8.24
CA LYS A 108 25.17 -4.92 8.82
C LYS A 108 23.67 -4.99 8.61
N GLU A 109 23.14 -6.21 8.54
CA GLU A 109 21.71 -6.43 8.37
C GLU A 109 20.90 -5.81 9.52
N PHE A 110 21.40 -5.97 10.74
CA PHE A 110 20.84 -5.35 11.94
C PHE A 110 20.67 -3.83 11.79
N ASP A 111 21.72 -3.11 11.37
CA ASP A 111 21.68 -1.64 11.25
C ASP A 111 20.63 -1.18 10.22
N ARG A 112 20.47 -1.95 9.14
CA ARG A 112 19.44 -1.70 8.11
C ARG A 112 18.04 -1.91 8.68
N LEU A 113 17.82 -3.02 9.39
CA LEU A 113 16.55 -3.31 10.06
C LEU A 113 16.21 -2.25 11.12
N PHE A 114 17.19 -1.87 11.93
CA PHE A 114 17.06 -0.83 12.94
C PHE A 114 16.68 0.51 12.33
N SER A 115 17.31 0.89 11.21
CA SER A 115 16.96 2.12 10.46
C SER A 115 15.50 2.11 9.99
N ILE A 116 15.00 0.96 9.51
CA ILE A 116 13.60 0.79 9.09
C ILE A 116 12.67 0.97 10.29
N VAL A 117 12.96 0.30 11.42
CA VAL A 117 12.13 0.40 12.64
C VAL A 117 12.13 1.83 13.19
N LYS A 118 13.29 2.48 13.28
CA LYS A 118 13.44 3.86 13.75
C LYS A 118 12.67 4.85 12.87
N SER A 119 12.67 4.64 11.55
CA SER A 119 11.86 5.44 10.63
C SER A 119 10.36 5.25 10.82
N ARG A 120 9.91 4.09 11.30
CA ARG A 120 8.48 3.75 11.46
C ARG A 120 7.94 4.14 12.82
N TYR A 121 8.73 3.92 13.87
CA TYR A 121 8.36 4.16 15.26
C TYR A 121 9.38 5.10 15.93
N PRO A 122 9.46 6.37 15.52
CA PRO A 122 10.45 7.32 16.03
C PRO A 122 10.29 7.64 17.52
N ARG A 123 9.14 7.28 18.12
CA ARG A 123 8.83 7.50 19.54
C ARG A 123 9.21 6.32 20.44
N TRP A 124 9.61 5.19 19.88
CA TRP A 124 10.07 4.06 20.70
C TRP A 124 11.46 4.34 21.26
N SER A 125 11.78 3.76 22.42
CA SER A 125 13.14 3.80 22.96
C SER A 125 14.09 2.98 22.08
N GLU A 126 15.37 3.35 22.06
CA GLU A 126 16.36 2.59 21.30
C GLU A 126 16.49 1.15 21.80
N ASP A 127 16.40 0.92 23.12
CA ASP A 127 16.40 -0.43 23.70
C ASP A 127 15.27 -1.30 23.15
N ARG A 128 14.05 -0.75 23.05
CA ARG A 128 12.90 -1.46 22.49
C ARG A 128 13.07 -1.75 21.00
N MET A 129 13.66 -0.83 20.25
CA MET A 129 13.96 -1.05 18.84
C MET A 129 15.04 -2.14 18.67
N MET A 130 16.08 -2.11 19.50
CA MET A 130 17.15 -3.11 19.49
C MET A 130 16.62 -4.49 19.84
N GLU A 131 15.78 -4.62 20.87
CA GLU A 131 15.13 -5.87 21.26
C GLU A 131 14.32 -6.47 20.11
N ILE A 132 13.58 -5.62 19.39
CA ILE A 132 12.77 -6.05 18.24
C ILE A 132 13.64 -6.47 17.06
N CYS A 133 14.77 -5.80 16.84
CA CYS A 133 15.70 -6.11 15.76
C CYS A 133 16.65 -7.26 16.10
N ALA A 134 16.82 -7.61 17.38
CA ALA A 134 17.76 -8.63 17.84
C ALA A 134 17.37 -10.01 17.28
N GLY A 135 18.21 -10.53 16.39
CA GLY A 135 18.09 -11.89 15.85
C GLY A 135 16.98 -12.11 14.83
N LYS A 136 16.23 -11.07 14.41
CA LYS A 136 15.17 -11.20 13.40
C LYS A 136 15.72 -10.93 12.00
N ASP A 137 15.34 -11.77 11.04
CA ASP A 137 15.50 -11.46 9.62
C ASP A 137 14.43 -10.46 9.17
N ILE A 138 14.55 -9.95 7.94
CA ILE A 138 13.57 -9.00 7.39
C ILE A 138 12.13 -9.57 7.39
N ARG A 139 11.96 -10.88 7.21
CA ARG A 139 10.63 -11.54 7.17
C ARG A 139 9.98 -11.54 8.55
N GLN A 140 10.71 -12.00 9.56
CA GLN A 140 10.25 -12.02 10.94
C GLN A 140 10.02 -10.61 11.48
N LEU A 141 10.84 -9.64 11.07
CA LEU A 141 10.61 -8.24 11.40
C LEU A 141 9.32 -7.72 10.78
N VAL A 142 9.10 -7.94 9.47
CA VAL A 142 7.87 -7.54 8.77
C VAL A 142 6.65 -8.16 9.44
N LEU A 143 6.68 -9.47 9.72
CA LEU A 143 5.59 -10.16 10.41
C LEU A 143 5.33 -9.54 11.78
N LEU A 144 6.36 -9.29 12.58
CA LEU A 144 6.22 -8.68 13.90
C LEU A 144 5.63 -7.25 13.82
N LEU A 145 6.10 -6.45 12.87
CA LEU A 145 5.58 -5.10 12.66
C LEU A 145 4.11 -5.12 12.27
N LEU A 146 3.68 -6.06 11.42
CA LEU A 146 2.26 -6.25 11.08
C LEU A 146 1.44 -6.64 12.31
N LEU A 147 1.93 -7.54 13.16
CA LEU A 147 1.21 -7.92 14.37
C LEU A 147 1.03 -6.74 15.32
N ILE A 148 2.07 -5.93 15.50
CA ILE A 148 2.04 -4.74 16.36
C ILE A 148 1.13 -3.66 15.77
N GLU A 149 1.24 -3.41 14.47
CA GLU A 149 0.51 -2.34 13.77
C GLU A 149 -0.99 -2.61 13.66
N TYR A 150 -1.38 -3.88 13.62
CA TYR A 150 -2.78 -4.30 13.51
C TYR A 150 -3.33 -4.99 14.76
N GLU A 151 -2.59 -4.93 15.88
CA GLU A 151 -2.98 -5.52 17.18
C GLU A 151 -3.41 -6.99 17.07
N ILE A 152 -2.76 -7.75 16.19
CA ILE A 152 -3.09 -9.14 15.94
C ILE A 152 -2.45 -9.99 17.04
N HIS A 153 -3.29 -10.70 17.79
CA HIS A 153 -2.82 -11.61 18.83
C HIS A 153 -2.66 -13.02 18.25
N PRO A 154 -1.44 -13.59 18.17
CA PRO A 154 -1.21 -14.88 17.51
C PRO A 154 -2.02 -16.05 18.09
N LEU A 155 -2.34 -15.98 19.39
CA LEU A 155 -3.13 -16.99 20.10
C LEU A 155 -4.64 -16.88 19.81
N ASN A 156 -5.15 -15.68 19.55
CA ASN A 156 -6.57 -15.46 19.27
C ASN A 156 -6.87 -15.58 17.77
N ASP A 157 -5.92 -15.18 16.91
CA ASP A 157 -6.08 -15.06 15.46
C ASP A 157 -5.11 -15.95 14.68
N MET A 158 -4.93 -17.20 15.12
CA MET A 158 -3.92 -18.12 14.57
C MET A 158 -4.06 -18.35 13.06
N ARG A 159 -5.29 -18.45 12.53
CA ARG A 159 -5.52 -18.58 11.07
C ARG A 159 -5.10 -17.33 10.28
N LEU A 160 -5.24 -16.14 10.87
CA LEU A 160 -4.80 -14.89 10.24
C LEU A 160 -3.28 -14.81 10.29
N TYR A 161 -2.68 -15.15 11.43
CA TYR A 161 -1.22 -15.23 11.59
C TYR A 161 -0.57 -16.17 10.57
N GLU A 162 -1.12 -17.37 10.38
CA GLU A 162 -0.61 -18.34 9.39
C GLU A 162 -0.73 -17.83 7.96
N LYS A 163 -1.86 -17.20 7.62
CA LYS A 163 -2.03 -16.58 6.29
C LYS A 163 -1.06 -15.44 6.05
N LEU A 164 -0.82 -14.60 7.06
CA LEU A 164 0.15 -13.50 6.98
C LEU A 164 1.58 -14.02 6.85
N LYS A 165 1.94 -15.03 7.62
CA LYS A 165 3.24 -15.69 7.52
C LYS A 165 3.44 -16.26 6.11
N ALA A 166 2.48 -17.03 5.61
CA ALA A 166 2.52 -17.57 4.25
C ALA A 166 2.64 -16.46 3.20
N ARG A 167 1.94 -15.33 3.39
CA ARG A 167 1.99 -14.20 2.47
C ARG A 167 3.34 -13.48 2.47
N VAL A 168 3.95 -13.34 3.66
CA VAL A 168 5.32 -12.85 3.79
C VAL A 168 6.29 -13.82 3.12
N ASP A 169 6.10 -15.13 3.25
CA ASP A 169 6.96 -16.12 2.62
C ASP A 169 6.81 -16.15 1.08
N GLU A 170 5.58 -16.04 0.55
CA GLU A 170 5.28 -15.96 -0.89
C GLU A 170 5.94 -14.76 -1.57
N LEU A 171 5.91 -13.59 -0.91
CA LEU A 171 6.51 -12.37 -1.43
C LEU A 171 8.03 -12.35 -1.28
N TYR A 172 8.59 -13.31 -0.52
CA TYR A 172 10.02 -13.43 -0.19
C TYR A 172 10.51 -14.88 -0.36
N PRO A 173 10.45 -15.44 -1.59
CA PRO A 173 10.95 -16.78 -1.84
C PRO A 173 12.46 -16.83 -1.56
N GLN A 174 12.88 -17.88 -0.84
CA GLN A 174 14.28 -18.11 -0.50
C GLN A 174 15.13 -18.09 -1.79
N ARG A 175 16.13 -17.22 -1.83
CA ARG A 175 17.31 -17.37 -2.70
C ARG A 175 18.46 -17.84 -1.84
#